data_AF-A0A5K4F7T0-F1
#
_entry.id   AF-A0A5K4F7T0-F1
#
_cell.length_a   1.000
_cell.length_b   1.000
_cell.length_c   1.000
_cell.angle_alpha   90.00
_cell.angle_beta   90.00
_cell.angle_gamma   90.00
#
_symmetry.space_group_name_H-M   'P 1'
#
loop_
_entity.id
_entity.type
_entity.pdbx_description
1 polymer ?
#
loop_
_entity_poly.entity_id
_entity_poly.type
_entity_poly.pdbx_seq_one_letter_code
_entity_poly.pdbx_strand_id
1 'polypeptide(L)'
;MTKTLSLILQPFSIVFIIIALIINHWNCGGLFTTCLRNYQIITILLILLFFLGLILLTIAFILELVTICSESLDLNPTYFTIRFIILLCGLLSIISAILIYSLKMDRQFSRLICTIGIVFAIQVSLINIILSPCIHRNHSERIVS
;
A
#
# COMPACT_ATOMS: atom_id res chain seq x y z
N MET A 1 4.93 16.75 -7.79
CA MET A 1 4.87 15.55 -8.66
C MET A 1 4.85 14.23 -7.88
N THR A 2 5.65 14.05 -6.83
CA THR A 2 5.63 12.83 -5.98
C THR A 2 4.25 12.52 -5.35
N LYS A 3 3.48 13.56 -4.98
CA LYS A 3 2.11 13.39 -4.46
C LYS A 3 1.16 12.73 -5.46
N THR A 4 1.29 13.03 -6.76
CA THR A 4 0.45 12.44 -7.81
C THR A 4 0.65 10.93 -7.89
N LEU A 5 1.89 10.47 -7.76
CA LEU A 5 2.20 9.05 -7.67
C LEU A 5 1.55 8.41 -6.45
N SER A 6 1.69 9.05 -5.29
CA SER A 6 1.09 8.56 -4.04
C SER A 6 -0.43 8.43 -4.17
N LEU A 7 -1.08 9.47 -4.70
CA LEU A 7 -2.53 9.53 -4.88
C LEU A 7 -3.09 8.50 -5.85
N ILE A 8 -2.28 8.03 -6.80
CA ILE A 8 -2.68 6.95 -7.71
C ILE A 8 -2.37 5.61 -7.06
N LEU A 9 -1.13 5.38 -6.62
CA LEU A 9 -0.68 4.06 -6.15
C LEU A 9 -1.36 3.62 -4.84
N GLN A 10 -1.69 4.55 -3.95
CA GLN A 10 -2.30 4.22 -2.66
C GLN A 10 -3.73 3.68 -2.76
N PRO A 11 -4.68 4.26 -3.51
CA PRO A 11 -5.99 3.65 -3.68
C PRO A 11 -5.92 2.32 -4.45
N PHE A 12 -5.04 2.19 -5.44
CA PHE A 12 -4.81 0.90 -6.12
C PHE A 12 -4.33 -0.17 -5.13
N SER A 13 -3.40 0.15 -4.23
CA SER A 13 -2.94 -0.81 -3.23
C SER A 13 -4.05 -1.22 -2.27
N ILE A 14 -4.87 -0.27 -1.79
CA ILE A 14 -6.03 -0.55 -0.92
C ILE A 14 -7.02 -1.48 -1.64
N VAL A 15 -7.38 -1.17 -2.89
CA VAL A 15 -8.30 -1.98 -3.69
C VAL A 15 -7.76 -3.40 -3.89
N PHE A 16 -6.48 -3.56 -4.25
CA PHE A 16 -5.90 -4.89 -4.42
C PHE A 16 -5.83 -5.69 -3.12
N ILE A 17 -5.57 -5.05 -1.98
CA ILE A 17 -5.61 -5.71 -0.67
C ILE A 17 -7.05 -6.17 -0.36
N ILE A 18 -8.06 -5.33 -0.60
CA ILE A 18 -9.47 -5.70 -0.39
C ILE A 18 -9.86 -6.87 -1.29
N ILE A 19 -9.49 -6.83 -2.58
CA ILE A 19 -9.74 -7.92 -3.53
C ILE A 19 -9.07 -9.21 -3.04
N ALA A 20 -7.83 -9.15 -2.56
CA ALA A 20 -7.12 -10.32 -2.02
C ALA A 20 -7.84 -10.93 -0.81
N LEU A 21 -8.43 -10.11 0.06
CA LEU A 21 -9.21 -10.60 1.22
C LEU A 21 -10.52 -11.26 0.82
N ILE A 22 -11.15 -10.80 -0.26
CA ILE A 22 -12.43 -11.33 -0.76
C ILE A 22 -12.22 -12.64 -1.54
N ILE A 23 -11.12 -12.74 -2.28
CA ILE A 23 -10.82 -13.92 -3.10
C ILE A 23 -10.56 -15.15 -2.21
N ASN A 24 -11.28 -16.24 -2.47
CA ASN A 24 -11.17 -17.51 -1.74
C ASN A 24 -10.09 -18.46 -2.28
N HIS A 25 -9.01 -17.91 -2.84
CA HIS A 25 -7.88 -18.67 -3.42
C HIS A 25 -6.63 -18.62 -2.53
N TRP A 26 -6.80 -18.51 -1.22
CA TRP A 26 -5.70 -18.76 -0.29
C TRP A 26 -5.41 -20.27 -0.24
N ASN A 27 -4.23 -20.67 0.24
CA ASN A 27 -3.81 -22.09 0.24
C ASN A 27 -4.77 -22.96 1.07
N CYS A 28 -5.40 -22.38 2.09
CA CYS A 28 -6.45 -23.02 2.88
C CYS A 28 -7.87 -22.73 2.40
N GLY A 29 -8.08 -22.09 1.25
CA GLY A 29 -9.37 -21.68 0.69
C GLY A 29 -9.71 -20.21 0.99
N GLY A 30 -10.82 -19.96 1.69
CA GLY A 30 -11.20 -18.62 2.11
C GLY A 30 -10.59 -18.24 3.46
N LEU A 31 -10.03 -17.02 3.57
CA LEU A 31 -9.43 -16.52 4.81
C LEU A 31 -10.47 -16.49 5.94
N PHE A 32 -11.69 -16.06 5.66
CA PHE A 32 -12.78 -15.93 6.64
C PHE A 32 -13.56 -17.23 6.89
N THR A 33 -13.30 -18.29 6.13
CA THR A 33 -14.07 -19.54 6.17
C THR A 33 -13.17 -20.70 6.56
N THR A 34 -12.60 -21.39 5.58
CA THR A 34 -11.85 -22.63 5.75
C THR A 34 -10.54 -22.39 6.52
N CYS A 35 -9.85 -21.28 6.27
CA CYS A 35 -8.65 -20.92 7.03
C CYS A 35 -8.97 -20.65 8.50
N LEU A 36 -10.04 -19.89 8.76
CA LEU A 36 -10.48 -19.55 10.12
C LEU A 36 -10.88 -20.79 10.92
N ARG A 37 -11.49 -21.78 10.27
CA ARG A 37 -11.88 -23.05 10.90
C ARG A 37 -10.66 -23.90 11.28
N ASN A 38 -9.65 -23.98 10.41
CA ASN A 38 -8.52 -24.89 10.60
C ASN A 38 -7.37 -24.26 11.41
N TYR A 39 -7.17 -22.95 11.31
CA TYR A 39 -6.06 -22.22 11.91
C TYR A 39 -6.54 -21.00 12.70
N GLN A 40 -7.59 -21.18 13.50
CA GLN A 40 -8.35 -20.11 14.15
C GLN A 40 -7.48 -18.98 14.73
N ILE A 41 -6.51 -19.30 15.60
CA ILE A 41 -5.68 -18.28 16.26
C ILE A 41 -4.85 -17.49 15.24
N ILE A 42 -4.20 -18.18 14.30
CA ILE A 42 -3.33 -17.54 13.31
C ILE A 42 -4.19 -16.70 12.36
N THR A 43 -5.31 -17.25 11.88
CA THR A 43 -6.20 -16.55 10.96
C THR A 43 -6.84 -15.32 11.59
N ILE A 44 -7.26 -15.38 12.87
CA ILE A 44 -7.76 -14.20 13.58
C ILE A 44 -6.68 -13.12 13.65
N LEU A 45 -5.44 -13.48 13.96
CA LEU A 45 -4.32 -12.54 13.98
C LEU A 45 -4.08 -11.92 12.60
N LEU A 46 -4.12 -12.74 11.53
CA LEU A 46 -3.99 -12.25 10.15
C LEU A 46 -5.08 -11.26 9.80
N ILE A 47 -6.35 -11.60 10.09
CA ILE A 47 -7.51 -10.75 9.86
C ILE A 47 -7.31 -9.42 10.60
N LEU A 48 -6.96 -9.46 11.89
CA LEU A 48 -6.74 -8.25 12.68
C LEU A 48 -5.66 -7.34 12.07
N LEU A 49 -4.52 -7.92 11.68
CA LEU A 49 -3.42 -7.17 11.06
C LEU A 49 -3.81 -6.61 9.69
N PHE A 50 -4.56 -7.35 8.88
CA PHE A 50 -5.06 -6.87 7.60
C PHE A 50 -6.04 -5.71 7.76
N PHE A 51 -7.01 -5.83 8.67
CA PHE A 51 -7.98 -4.76 8.93
C PHE A 51 -7.33 -3.53 9.54
N LEU A 52 -6.46 -3.70 10.54
CA LEU A 52 -5.72 -2.60 11.14
C LEU A 52 -4.88 -1.87 10.07
N GLY A 53 -4.17 -2.64 9.23
CA GLY A 53 -3.39 -2.09 8.13
C GLY A 53 -4.25 -1.32 7.13
N LEU A 54 -5.38 -1.88 6.69
CA LEU A 54 -6.32 -1.24 5.78
C LEU A 54 -6.91 0.06 6.33
N ILE A 55 -7.31 0.06 7.61
CA ILE A 55 -7.84 1.26 8.27
C ILE A 55 -6.77 2.35 8.29
N LEU A 56 -5.55 2.04 8.70
CA LEU A 56 -4.45 3.00 8.75
C LEU A 56 -4.08 3.53 7.35
N LEU A 57 -4.00 2.66 6.34
CA LEU A 57 -3.74 3.07 4.96
C LEU A 57 -4.86 3.98 4.40
N THR A 58 -6.11 3.70 4.77
CA THR A 58 -7.27 4.52 4.38
C THR A 58 -7.23 5.88 5.06
N ILE A 59 -6.90 5.93 6.36
CA ILE A 59 -6.71 7.20 7.08
C ILE A 59 -5.58 8.01 6.44
N ALA A 60 -4.44 7.38 6.15
CA ALA A 60 -3.33 8.05 5.46
C ALA A 60 -3.74 8.59 4.08
N PHE A 61 -4.60 7.86 3.35
CA PHE A 61 -5.11 8.31 2.04
C PHE A 61 -6.02 9.53 2.19
N ILE A 62 -6.92 9.52 3.17
CA ILE A 62 -7.78 10.67 3.48
C ILE A 62 -6.92 11.88 3.86
N LEU A 63 -5.88 11.69 4.68
CA LEU A 63 -4.96 12.77 5.04
C LEU A 63 -4.23 13.35 3.81
N GLU A 64 -3.88 12.53 2.82
CA GLU A 64 -3.31 12.99 1.56
C GLU A 64 -4.33 13.83 0.77
N LEU A 65 -5.58 13.37 0.66
CA LEU A 65 -6.65 14.11 -0.01
C LEU A 65 -6.90 15.49 0.63
N VAL A 66 -6.89 15.56 1.97
CA VAL A 66 -7.04 16.82 2.71
C VAL A 66 -5.91 17.80 2.38
N THR A 67 -4.67 17.32 2.24
CA THR A 67 -3.53 18.20 1.85
C THR A 67 -3.61 18.74 0.44
N ILE A 68 -4.39 18.11 -0.46
CA ILE A 68 -4.66 18.69 -1.79
C ILE A 68 -5.58 19.90 -1.66
N CYS A 69 -6.58 19.82 -0.78
CA CYS A 69 -7.55 20.89 -0.57
C CYS A 69 -7.03 22.02 0.32
N SER A 70 -5.99 21.79 1.12
CA SER A 70 -5.47 22.76 2.07
C SER A 70 -3.95 22.73 2.11
N GLU A 71 -3.35 23.56 1.25
CA GLU A 71 -1.90 23.73 1.14
C GLU A 71 -1.25 24.22 2.45
N SER A 72 -2.02 24.91 3.31
CA SER A 72 -1.56 25.33 4.64
C SER A 72 -1.22 24.16 5.57
N LEU A 73 -1.89 23.01 5.42
CA LEU A 73 -1.57 21.81 6.20
C LEU A 73 -0.29 21.15 5.70
N ASP A 74 0.04 21.32 4.42
CA ASP A 74 1.24 20.72 3.83
C ASP A 74 2.54 21.37 4.31
N LEU A 75 2.46 22.66 4.68
CA LEU A 75 3.56 23.40 5.28
C LEU A 75 3.81 23.00 6.74
N ASN A 76 2.88 22.27 7.38
CA ASN A 76 3.04 21.86 8.77
C ASN A 76 3.85 20.55 8.86
N PRO A 77 5.10 20.59 9.35
CA PRO A 77 5.95 19.39 9.41
C PRO A 77 5.34 18.30 10.31
N THR A 78 4.63 18.68 11.37
CA THR A 78 3.99 17.72 12.28
C THR A 78 2.91 16.90 11.56
N TYR A 79 2.14 17.53 10.68
CA TYR A 79 1.10 16.84 9.90
C TYR A 79 1.73 15.80 8.97
N PHE A 80 2.79 16.19 8.26
CA PHE A 80 3.53 15.28 7.38
C PHE A 80 4.10 14.08 8.15
N THR A 81 4.71 14.32 9.32
CA THR A 81 5.26 13.25 10.16
C THR A 81 4.17 12.30 10.65
N ILE A 82 3.03 12.81 11.13
CA ILE A 82 1.89 11.97 11.58
C ILE A 82 1.39 11.10 10.43
N ARG A 83 1.17 11.70 9.25
CA ARG A 83 0.73 10.97 8.05
C ARG A 83 1.70 9.85 7.69
N PHE A 84 3.00 10.15 7.72
CA PHE A 84 4.05 9.18 7.41
C PHE A 84 4.09 8.02 8.41
N ILE A 85 3.96 8.31 9.71
CA ILE A 85 3.91 7.28 10.76
C ILE A 85 2.69 6.37 10.55
N ILE A 86 1.51 6.94 10.31
CA ILE A 86 0.28 6.16 10.07
C ILE A 86 0.46 5.25 8.85
N LEU A 87 1.01 5.79 7.76
CA LEU A 87 1.27 5.02 6.54
C LEU A 87 2.24 3.85 6.81
N LEU A 88 3.33 4.11 7.53
CA LEU A 88 4.32 3.09 7.90
C LEU A 88 3.71 2.02 8.81
N CYS A 89 2.95 2.40 9.83
CA CYS A 89 2.26 1.45 10.71
C CYS A 89 1.28 0.59 9.91
N GLY A 90 0.52 1.18 8.99
CA GLY A 90 -0.38 0.44 8.11
C GLY A 90 0.37 -0.55 7.22
N LEU A 91 1.44 -0.11 6.57
CA LEU A 91 2.30 -0.95 5.72
C LEU A 91 2.90 -2.12 6.50
N LEU A 92 3.50 -1.85 7.67
CA LEU A 92 4.11 -2.86 8.51
C LEU A 92 3.09 -3.90 8.96
N SER A 93 1.88 -3.48 9.31
CA SER A 93 0.78 -4.39 9.68
C SER A 93 0.45 -5.36 8.53
N ILE A 94 0.29 -4.86 7.29
CA ILE A 94 0.01 -5.69 6.11
C ILE A 94 1.18 -6.64 5.80
N ILE A 95 2.42 -6.13 5.84
CA ILE A 95 3.62 -6.94 5.62
C ILE A 95 3.71 -8.04 6.68
N SER A 96 3.50 -7.72 7.95
CA SER A 96 3.50 -8.71 9.03
C SER A 96 2.43 -9.78 8.83
N ALA A 97 1.22 -9.40 8.40
CA ALA A 97 0.16 -10.36 8.08
C ALA A 97 0.61 -11.33 6.97
N ILE A 98 1.08 -10.81 5.84
CA ILE A 98 1.51 -11.64 4.71
C ILE A 98 2.71 -12.52 5.10
N LEU A 99 3.66 -11.98 5.88
CA LEU A 99 4.83 -12.73 6.33
C LEU A 99 4.44 -13.88 7.27
N ILE A 100 3.55 -13.64 8.24
CA ILE A 100 3.02 -14.67 9.14
C ILE A 100 2.30 -15.75 8.32
N TYR A 101 1.47 -15.34 7.35
CA TYR A 101 0.78 -16.27 6.46
C TYR A 101 1.78 -17.13 5.66
N SER A 102 2.78 -16.53 5.04
CA SER A 102 3.80 -17.25 4.27
C SER A 102 4.63 -18.20 5.15
N LEU A 103 4.98 -17.79 6.38
CA LEU A 103 5.71 -18.64 7.33
C LEU A 103 4.88 -19.84 7.84
N LYS A 104 3.58 -19.64 8.06
CA LYS A 104 2.74 -20.64 8.72
C LYS A 104 1.90 -21.50 7.78
N MET A 105 1.57 -21.02 6.58
CA MET A 105 0.56 -21.67 5.72
C MET A 105 1.02 -21.97 4.29
N ASP A 106 1.73 -21.06 3.63
CA ASP A 106 2.06 -21.21 2.19
C ASP A 106 3.48 -21.75 1.96
N ARG A 107 4.46 -21.40 2.81
CA ARG A 107 5.90 -21.71 2.67
C ARG A 107 6.54 -21.35 1.31
N GLN A 108 5.83 -20.66 0.42
CA GLN A 108 6.32 -20.22 -0.89
C GLN A 108 7.06 -18.86 -0.83
N PHE A 109 8.15 -18.80 -0.06
CA PHE A 109 8.93 -17.56 0.11
C PHE A 109 9.43 -16.95 -1.20
N SER A 110 9.83 -17.79 -2.16
CA SER A 110 10.31 -17.32 -3.46
C SER A 110 9.25 -16.49 -4.19
N ARG A 111 7.99 -16.95 -4.18
CA ARG A 111 6.86 -16.21 -4.80
C ARG A 111 6.65 -14.87 -4.10
N LEU A 112 6.63 -14.86 -2.77
CA LEU A 112 6.45 -13.63 -1.98
C LEU A 112 7.56 -12.60 -2.29
N ILE A 113 8.83 -13.01 -2.22
CA ILE A 113 9.98 -12.13 -2.45
C ILE A 113 9.97 -11.60 -3.88
N CYS A 114 9.61 -12.44 -4.86
CA CYS A 114 9.45 -12.03 -6.26
C CYS A 114 8.37 -10.95 -6.41
N THR A 115 7.18 -11.16 -5.82
CA THR A 115 6.09 -10.17 -5.87
C THR A 115 6.50 -8.84 -5.22
N ILE A 116 7.19 -8.88 -4.07
CA ILE A 116 7.72 -7.68 -3.41
C ILE A 116 8.72 -6.96 -4.33
N GLY A 117 9.65 -7.70 -4.94
CA GLY A 117 10.62 -7.15 -5.89
C GLY A 117 9.96 -6.46 -7.08
N ILE A 118 8.90 -7.07 -7.64
CA ILE A 118 8.11 -6.49 -8.74
C ILE A 118 7.46 -5.17 -8.31
N VAL A 119 6.87 -5.10 -7.12
CA VAL A 119 6.24 -3.88 -6.61
C VAL A 119 7.27 -2.75 -6.48
N PHE A 120 8.45 -3.02 -5.91
CA PHE A 120 9.53 -2.04 -5.83
C PHE A 120 10.02 -1.62 -7.22
N ALA A 121 10.19 -2.57 -8.15
CA ALA A 121 10.60 -2.25 -9.52
C ALA A 121 9.60 -1.31 -10.21
N ILE A 122 8.29 -1.58 -10.08
CA ILE A 122 7.22 -0.71 -10.60
C ILE A 122 7.32 0.69 -10.01
N GLN A 123 7.48 0.81 -8.69
CA GLN A 123 7.60 2.11 -8.02
C GLN A 123 8.81 2.90 -8.53
N VAL A 124 9.98 2.25 -8.63
CA VAL A 124 11.21 2.88 -9.13
C VAL A 124 11.04 3.31 -10.60
N SER A 125 10.46 2.46 -11.44
CA SER A 125 10.20 2.80 -12.85
C SER A 125 9.27 4.01 -12.98
N LEU A 126 8.18 4.04 -12.20
CA LEU A 126 7.23 5.16 -12.23
C LEU A 126 7.84 6.47 -11.75
N ILE A 127 8.66 6.43 -10.69
CA ILE A 127 9.40 7.60 -10.20
C ILE A 127 10.34 8.15 -11.29
N ASN A 128 11.11 7.28 -11.94
CA ASN A 128 12.03 7.69 -13.00
C ASN A 128 11.32 8.26 -14.23
N ILE A 129 10.18 7.69 -14.62
CA ILE A 129 9.37 8.22 -15.73
C ILE A 129 8.89 9.63 -15.39
N ILE A 130 8.31 9.84 -14.20
CA ILE A 130 7.72 11.13 -13.82
C ILE A 130 8.76 12.21 -13.55
N LEU A 131 9.93 11.84 -13.02
CA LEU A 131 11.05 12.76 -12.82
C LEU A 131 11.93 12.93 -14.07
N SER A 132 11.62 12.24 -15.17
CA SER A 132 12.42 12.31 -16.40
C SER A 132 12.44 13.74 -16.96
N PRO A 133 13.63 14.28 -17.29
CA PRO A 133 13.76 15.59 -17.91
C PRO A 133 12.92 15.75 -19.19
N CYS A 134 12.70 14.65 -19.93
CA CYS A 134 11.89 14.66 -21.16
C CYS A 134 10.44 15.09 -20.90
N ILE A 135 9.86 14.69 -19.77
CA ILE A 135 8.50 15.11 -19.39
C ILE A 135 8.50 16.54 -18.88
N HIS A 136 9.52 16.92 -18.10
CA HIS A 136 9.62 18.26 -17.54
C HIS A 136 9.85 19.34 -18.61
N ARG A 137 10.70 19.07 -19.60
CA ARG A 137 11.02 20.02 -20.68
C ARG A 137 9.81 20.38 -21.54
N ASN A 138 8.95 19.40 -21.86
CA ASN A 138 7.71 19.65 -22.61
C ASN A 138 6.73 20.57 -21.86
N HIS A 139 6.80 20.64 -20.53
CA HIS A 139 5.97 21.54 -19.74
C HIS A 139 6.52 22.97 -19.70
N SER A 140 7.85 23.13 -19.76
CA SER A 140 8.50 24.43 -19.83
C SER A 140 8.31 25.12 -21.17
N GLU A 141 8.40 24.39 -22.29
CA GLU A 141 8.22 24.98 -23.62
C GLU A 141 6.79 25.51 -23.83
N ARG A 142 5.78 24.90 -23.18
CA ARG A 142 4.37 25.32 -23.29
C ARG A 142 4.01 26.59 -22.48
N ILE A 143 4.87 27.04 -21.57
CA ILE A 143 4.65 28.28 -20.80
C ILE A 143 5.28 29.49 -21.52
N VAL A 144 6.20 29.24 -22.46
CA VAL A 144 6.92 30.30 -23.19
C VAL A 144 6.26 30.64 -24.54
N SER A 145 5.34 29.81 -25.05
CA SER A 145 4.50 30.13 -26.23
C SER A 145 3.20 30.82 -25.83
#